data_AF-A0A969G658-F1
#
_entry.id   AF-A0A969G658-F1
#
_cell.length_a   1.000
_cell.length_b   1.000
_cell.length_c   1.000
_cell.angle_alpha   90.00
_cell.angle_beta   90.00
_cell.angle_gamma   90.00
#
_symmetry.space_group_name_H-M   'P 1'
#
loop_
_entity.id
_entity.type
_entity.pdbx_description
1 polymer ?
#
loop_
_entity_poly.entity_id
_entity_poly.type
_entity_poly.pdbx_seq_one_letter_code
_entity_poly.pdbx_strand_id
1 'polypeptide(L)'
;MIDEVITLSMAALTPDRQGLIHQWRSPTEIRAEWQLELPNEGISAEQLLAEIHTYFEQSVNTNHPQFLNQLWGGVEPIALLTALISTATHTSMHTYDVAPVATLMEQLLMEKLNSLIGFEGGEGIMVTGGSNANLLAMLCARHRLSPMTKQQGIQHQRLVAFVSDQAHYSLKRRLM
;
A
#
# COMPACT_ATOMS: atom_id res chain seq x y z
N MET A 1 13.45 -16.93 -17.58
CA MET A 1 13.12 -16.39 -16.25
C MET A 1 12.22 -15.17 -16.33
N ILE A 2 12.68 -13.98 -16.76
CA ILE A 2 11.85 -12.75 -16.76
C ILE A 2 10.54 -12.92 -17.55
N ASP A 3 10.61 -13.39 -18.80
CA ASP A 3 9.42 -13.59 -19.64
C ASP A 3 8.42 -14.58 -19.02
N GLU A 4 8.93 -15.59 -18.33
CA GLU A 4 8.12 -16.59 -17.66
C GLU A 4 7.41 -16.01 -16.43
N VAL A 5 8.13 -15.23 -15.61
CA VAL A 5 7.54 -14.53 -14.45
C VAL A 5 6.50 -13.51 -14.91
N ILE A 6 6.74 -12.81 -16.01
CA ILE A 6 5.75 -11.90 -16.61
C ILE A 6 4.53 -12.69 -17.06
N THR A 7 4.73 -13.82 -17.76
CA THR A 7 3.63 -14.68 -18.21
C THR A 7 2.80 -15.20 -17.04
N LEU A 8 3.45 -15.67 -15.97
CA LEU A 8 2.80 -16.13 -14.74
C LEU A 8 2.01 -15.01 -14.06
N SER A 9 2.61 -13.81 -13.96
CA SER A 9 1.95 -12.64 -13.38
C SER A 9 0.72 -12.20 -14.20
N MET A 10 0.82 -12.24 -15.53
CA MET A 10 -0.30 -11.94 -16.43
C MET A 10 -1.39 -13.00 -16.38
N ALA A 11 -1.05 -14.28 -16.22
CA ALA A 11 -2.03 -15.34 -16.02
C ALA A 11 -2.85 -15.10 -14.75
N ALA A 12 -2.23 -14.64 -13.67
CA ALA A 12 -2.91 -14.30 -12.41
C ALA A 12 -3.90 -13.11 -12.55
N LEU A 13 -3.76 -12.26 -13.57
CA LEU A 13 -4.73 -11.20 -13.86
C LEU A 13 -6.03 -11.71 -14.49
N THR A 14 -6.02 -12.91 -15.06
CA THR A 14 -7.23 -13.48 -15.65
C THR A 14 -8.13 -13.95 -14.51
N PRO A 15 -9.37 -13.44 -14.38
CA PRO A 15 -10.24 -13.83 -13.28
C PRO A 15 -10.60 -15.32 -13.40
N ASP A 16 -9.98 -16.14 -12.58
CA ASP A 16 -10.44 -17.50 -12.37
C ASP A 16 -11.77 -17.45 -11.61
N ARG A 17 -12.80 -18.07 -12.18
CA ARG A 17 -14.16 -18.12 -11.61
C ARG A 17 -14.50 -19.50 -11.03
N GLN A 18 -13.62 -20.48 -11.22
CA GLN A 18 -13.87 -21.87 -10.84
C GLN A 18 -12.84 -22.39 -9.83
N GLY A 19 -11.62 -21.85 -9.83
CA GLY A 19 -10.60 -22.20 -8.86
C GLY A 19 -10.88 -21.70 -7.45
N LEU A 20 -10.07 -22.19 -6.51
CA LEU A 20 -10.17 -21.82 -5.11
C LEU A 20 -9.66 -20.39 -4.89
N ILE A 21 -10.35 -19.62 -4.04
CA ILE A 21 -9.84 -18.32 -3.57
C ILE A 21 -8.54 -18.50 -2.78
N HIS A 22 -8.47 -19.56 -1.98
CA HIS A 22 -7.31 -19.89 -1.19
C HIS A 22 -7.33 -21.37 -0.82
N GLN A 23 -6.25 -22.08 -1.11
CA GLN A 23 -6.02 -23.41 -0.56
C GLN A 23 -5.43 -23.25 0.84
N TRP A 24 -6.30 -23.14 1.84
CA TRP A 24 -5.87 -22.87 3.21
C TRP A 24 -4.95 -23.95 3.76
N ARG A 25 -3.86 -23.50 4.39
CA ARG A 25 -2.91 -24.33 5.14
C ARG A 25 -2.52 -23.59 6.41
N SER A 26 -2.20 -24.34 7.45
CA SER A 26 -1.71 -23.78 8.71
C SER A 26 -0.29 -23.21 8.55
N PRO A 27 0.12 -22.22 9.35
CA PRO A 27 1.49 -21.72 9.34
C PRO A 27 2.54 -22.79 9.62
N THR A 28 2.20 -23.82 10.40
CA THR A 28 3.07 -24.96 10.69
C THR A 28 3.31 -25.83 9.46
N GLU A 29 2.28 -26.08 8.64
CA GLU A 29 2.42 -26.85 7.39
C GLU A 29 3.27 -26.09 6.36
N ILE A 30 2.99 -24.78 6.17
CA ILE A 30 3.76 -23.95 5.23
C ILE A 30 5.22 -23.89 5.63
N ARG A 31 5.54 -23.68 6.92
CA ARG A 31 6.93 -23.63 7.41
C ARG A 31 7.68 -24.94 7.20
N ALA A 32 7.03 -26.08 7.41
CA ALA A 32 7.64 -27.38 7.23
C ALA A 32 7.97 -27.67 5.76
N GLU A 33 7.11 -27.22 4.83
CA GLU A 33 7.30 -27.41 3.40
C GLU A 33 8.31 -26.43 2.79
N TRP A 34 8.17 -25.15 3.11
CA TRP A 34 9.00 -24.09 2.52
C TRP A 34 10.39 -23.99 3.12
N GLN A 35 10.60 -24.60 4.30
CA GLN A 35 11.89 -24.58 5.01
C GLN A 35 12.54 -23.19 4.94
N LEU A 36 11.82 -22.17 5.44
CA LEU A 36 12.12 -20.72 5.32
C LEU A 36 13.46 -20.33 5.98
N GLU A 37 14.55 -20.81 5.43
CA GLU A 37 15.93 -20.55 5.82
C GLU A 37 16.59 -19.71 4.73
N LEU A 38 17.38 -18.71 5.15
CA LEU A 38 18.15 -17.89 4.23
C LEU A 38 19.52 -18.56 4.04
N PRO A 39 19.82 -19.14 2.87
CA PRO A 39 21.11 -19.79 2.64
C PRO A 39 22.24 -18.74 2.60
N ASN A 40 23.45 -19.16 2.98
CA ASN A 40 24.64 -18.32 2.90
C ASN A 40 25.11 -18.10 1.45
N GLU A 41 24.71 -18.99 0.53
CA GLU A 41 25.00 -18.93 -0.89
C GLU A 41 23.71 -18.72 -1.68
N GLY A 42 23.81 -18.07 -2.84
CA GLY A 42 22.66 -17.88 -3.72
C GLY A 42 22.16 -19.18 -4.33
N ILE A 43 20.87 -19.23 -4.67
CA ILE A 43 20.25 -20.35 -5.38
C ILE A 43 20.33 -20.14 -6.90
N SER A 44 20.11 -21.22 -7.66
CA SER A 44 20.06 -21.14 -9.13
C SER A 44 18.79 -20.41 -9.61
N ALA A 45 18.80 -19.93 -10.85
CA ALA A 45 17.64 -19.27 -11.45
C ALA A 45 16.44 -20.24 -11.58
N GLU A 46 16.71 -21.52 -11.81
CA GLU A 46 15.69 -22.58 -11.89
C GLU A 46 15.05 -22.85 -10.54
N GLN A 47 15.85 -22.86 -9.46
CA GLN A 47 15.34 -22.99 -8.09
C GLN A 47 14.48 -21.78 -7.72
N LEU A 48 14.95 -20.57 -7.99
CA LEU A 48 14.18 -19.34 -7.75
C LEU A 48 12.85 -19.34 -8.51
N LEU A 49 12.86 -19.75 -9.77
CA LEU A 49 11.65 -19.84 -10.58
C LEU A 49 10.66 -20.86 -10.01
N ALA A 50 11.13 -22.01 -9.54
CA ALA A 50 10.28 -22.99 -8.85
C ALA A 50 9.65 -22.41 -7.58
N GLU A 51 10.43 -21.70 -6.76
CA GLU A 51 9.92 -21.01 -5.57
C GLU A 51 8.88 -19.94 -5.91
N ILE A 52 9.07 -19.19 -7.00
CA ILE A 52 8.08 -18.22 -7.49
C ILE A 52 6.78 -18.92 -7.88
N HIS A 53 6.82 -20.03 -8.62
CA HIS A 53 5.61 -20.80 -8.95
C HIS A 53 4.87 -21.25 -7.69
N THR A 54 5.58 -21.84 -6.73
CA THR A 54 5.00 -22.25 -5.44
C THR A 54 4.40 -21.07 -4.67
N TYR A 55 5.02 -19.88 -4.72
CA TYR A 55 4.47 -18.67 -4.12
C TYR A 55 3.13 -18.28 -4.72
N PHE A 56 3.01 -18.32 -6.05
CA PHE A 56 1.75 -18.01 -6.73
C PHE A 56 0.66 -19.04 -6.39
N GLU A 57 0.97 -20.33 -6.38
CA GLU A 57 0.02 -21.41 -6.06
C GLU A 57 -0.54 -21.29 -4.64
N GLN A 58 0.28 -20.87 -3.67
CA GLN A 58 -0.12 -20.79 -2.27
C GLN A 58 -0.67 -19.42 -1.85
N SER A 59 -0.51 -18.42 -2.71
CA SER A 59 -1.06 -17.09 -2.48
C SER A 59 -2.59 -17.08 -2.54
N VAL A 60 -3.21 -16.17 -1.79
CA VAL A 60 -4.65 -15.92 -1.91
C VAL A 60 -4.94 -15.31 -3.28
N ASN A 61 -5.86 -15.89 -4.03
CA ASN A 61 -6.37 -15.31 -5.27
C ASN A 61 -7.31 -14.14 -4.95
N THR A 62 -6.74 -12.96 -4.74
CA THR A 62 -7.49 -11.73 -4.48
C THR A 62 -8.22 -11.19 -5.71
N ASN A 63 -7.93 -11.74 -6.90
CA ASN A 63 -8.61 -11.40 -8.15
C ASN A 63 -9.88 -12.23 -8.38
N HIS A 64 -10.13 -13.24 -7.55
CA HIS A 64 -11.34 -14.05 -7.61
C HIS A 64 -12.59 -13.19 -7.30
N PRO A 65 -13.68 -13.23 -8.10
CA PRO A 65 -14.86 -12.38 -7.89
C PRO A 65 -15.57 -12.57 -6.55
N GLN A 66 -15.37 -13.72 -5.91
CA GLN A 66 -15.91 -14.03 -4.57
C GLN A 66 -14.94 -13.73 -3.43
N PHE A 67 -13.77 -13.13 -3.70
CA PHE A 67 -12.89 -12.63 -2.65
C PHE A 67 -13.48 -11.35 -2.05
N LEU A 68 -14.17 -11.50 -0.91
CA LEU A 68 -14.89 -10.42 -0.22
C LEU A 68 -14.36 -10.15 1.19
N ASN A 69 -13.13 -10.58 1.46
CA ASN A 69 -12.54 -10.55 2.81
C ASN A 69 -11.99 -9.17 3.21
N GLN A 70 -11.53 -8.39 2.24
CA GLN A 70 -10.89 -7.09 2.46
C GLN A 70 -11.72 -5.97 1.84
N LEU A 71 -11.42 -4.72 2.22
CA LEU A 71 -11.99 -3.52 1.61
C LEU A 71 -11.40 -3.22 0.21
N TRP A 72 -10.74 -4.20 -0.40
CA TRP A 72 -10.16 -4.18 -1.73
C TRP A 72 -10.17 -5.61 -2.28
N GLY A 73 -10.16 -5.73 -3.61
CA GLY A 73 -10.15 -7.00 -4.33
C GLY A 73 -10.09 -6.73 -5.83
N GLY A 74 -9.72 -7.73 -6.61
CA GLY A 74 -9.40 -7.55 -8.03
C GLY A 74 -8.00 -6.97 -8.24
N VAL A 75 -7.50 -7.14 -9.46
CA VAL A 75 -6.30 -6.43 -9.93
C VAL A 75 -6.64 -5.70 -11.22
N GLU A 76 -6.51 -4.38 -11.20
CA GLU A 76 -6.68 -3.55 -12.40
C GLU A 76 -5.41 -3.67 -13.28
N PRO A 77 -5.49 -4.17 -14.53
CA PRO A 77 -4.31 -4.39 -15.36
C PRO A 77 -3.44 -3.15 -15.56
N ILE A 78 -4.07 -1.97 -15.69
CA ILE A 78 -3.32 -0.72 -15.81
C ILE A 78 -2.57 -0.38 -14.53
N ALA A 79 -3.14 -0.66 -13.35
CA ALA A 79 -2.47 -0.44 -12.07
C ALA A 79 -1.26 -1.39 -11.87
N LEU A 80 -1.34 -2.63 -12.37
CA LEU A 80 -0.17 -3.52 -12.34
C LEU A 80 0.96 -2.97 -13.22
N LEU A 81 0.64 -2.52 -14.44
CA LEU A 81 1.64 -1.97 -15.36
C LEU A 81 2.31 -0.72 -14.78
N THR A 82 1.55 0.17 -14.12
CA THR A 82 2.13 1.34 -13.48
C THR A 82 2.99 0.98 -12.27
N ALA A 83 2.64 -0.06 -11.51
CA ALA A 83 3.50 -0.58 -10.43
C ALA A 83 4.83 -1.12 -10.96
N LEU A 84 4.80 -1.82 -12.11
CA LEU A 84 6.01 -2.30 -12.79
C LEU A 84 6.87 -1.12 -13.26
N ILE A 85 6.28 -0.10 -13.90
CA ILE A 85 6.99 1.12 -14.33
C ILE A 85 7.60 1.85 -13.13
N SER A 86 6.84 2.00 -12.04
CA SER A 86 7.32 2.65 -10.82
C SER A 86 8.53 1.92 -10.23
N THR A 87 8.48 0.58 -10.20
CA THR A 87 9.60 -0.25 -9.72
C THR A 87 10.81 -0.18 -10.66
N ALA A 88 10.58 -0.21 -11.98
CA ALA A 88 11.65 -0.14 -12.99
C ALA A 88 12.35 1.22 -13.02
N THR A 89 11.63 2.31 -12.76
CA THR A 89 12.20 3.67 -12.70
C THR A 89 12.91 3.96 -11.38
N HIS A 90 12.58 3.22 -10.31
CA HIS A 90 13.26 3.25 -9.02
C HIS A 90 13.56 4.67 -8.49
N THR A 91 12.58 5.57 -8.60
CA THR A 91 12.71 6.95 -8.12
C THR A 91 12.07 7.15 -6.74
N SER A 92 12.32 8.30 -6.13
CA SER A 92 11.80 8.69 -4.82
C SER A 92 11.14 10.06 -4.87
N MET A 93 9.97 10.21 -4.26
CA MET A 93 9.14 11.43 -4.27
C MET A 93 9.60 12.51 -3.27
N HIS A 94 10.90 12.72 -3.08
CA HIS A 94 11.41 13.69 -2.10
C HIS A 94 11.81 15.05 -2.71
N THR A 95 12.20 15.09 -3.98
CA THR A 95 12.50 16.35 -4.70
C THR A 95 12.08 16.27 -6.16
N TYR A 96 11.89 17.44 -6.75
CA TYR A 96 11.57 17.58 -8.17
C TYR A 96 12.69 17.02 -9.07
N ASP A 97 13.96 17.21 -8.71
CA ASP A 97 15.10 16.83 -9.56
C ASP A 97 15.19 15.32 -9.83
N VAL A 98 14.74 14.49 -8.89
CA VAL A 98 14.76 13.03 -9.02
C VAL A 98 13.44 12.46 -9.54
N ALA A 99 12.34 13.19 -9.39
CA ALA A 99 11.00 12.73 -9.74
C ALA A 99 10.14 13.83 -10.40
N PRO A 100 10.59 14.49 -11.48
CA PRO A 100 9.96 15.72 -11.97
C PRO A 100 8.54 15.46 -12.50
N VAL A 101 8.38 14.43 -13.33
CA VAL A 101 7.08 14.07 -13.91
C VAL A 101 6.10 13.60 -12.83
N ALA A 102 6.56 12.74 -11.92
CA ALA A 102 5.72 12.21 -10.85
C ALA A 102 5.29 13.30 -9.85
N THR A 103 6.16 14.28 -9.56
CA THR A 103 5.85 15.45 -8.72
C THR A 103 4.70 16.26 -9.34
N LEU A 104 4.78 16.57 -10.64
CA LEU A 104 3.71 17.31 -11.33
C LEU A 104 2.40 16.51 -11.41
N MET A 105 2.50 15.19 -11.60
CA MET A 105 1.32 14.30 -11.60
C MET A 105 0.63 14.27 -10.23
N GLU A 106 1.38 14.22 -9.14
CA GLU A 106 0.81 14.28 -7.78
C GLU A 106 0.12 15.62 -7.52
N GLN A 107 0.75 16.73 -7.91
CA GLN A 107 0.14 18.07 -7.80
C GLN A 107 -1.19 18.15 -8.54
N LEU A 108 -1.22 17.72 -9.80
CA LEU A 108 -2.44 17.69 -10.61
C LEU A 108 -3.52 16.80 -9.97
N LEU A 109 -3.13 15.64 -9.42
CA LEU A 109 -4.06 14.74 -8.74
C LEU A 109 -4.65 15.41 -7.49
N MET A 110 -3.84 16.10 -6.69
CA MET A 110 -4.31 16.82 -5.51
C MET A 110 -5.28 17.94 -5.88
N GLU A 111 -4.97 18.73 -6.90
CA GLU A 111 -5.87 19.76 -7.44
C GLU A 111 -7.21 19.16 -7.86
N LYS A 112 -7.18 18.02 -8.56
CA LYS A 112 -8.40 17.33 -9.01
C LYS A 112 -9.22 16.80 -7.83
N LEU A 113 -8.58 16.19 -6.84
CA LEU A 113 -9.26 15.68 -5.64
C LEU A 113 -9.89 16.81 -4.83
N ASN A 114 -9.18 17.92 -4.64
CA ASN A 114 -9.70 19.11 -3.98
C ASN A 114 -10.93 19.67 -4.71
N SER A 115 -10.86 19.76 -6.04
CA SER A 115 -12.00 20.18 -6.87
C SER A 115 -13.21 19.25 -6.73
N LEU A 116 -13.01 17.93 -6.67
CA LEU A 116 -14.10 16.96 -6.48
C LEU A 116 -14.77 17.07 -5.10
N ILE A 117 -14.00 17.42 -4.07
CA ILE A 117 -14.51 17.66 -2.71
C ILE A 117 -15.22 19.03 -2.63
N GLY A 118 -14.84 19.99 -3.50
CA GLY A 118 -15.35 21.36 -3.50
C GLY A 118 -14.49 22.33 -2.68
N PHE A 119 -13.21 22.03 -2.48
CA PHE A 119 -12.27 22.94 -1.82
C PHE A 119 -11.63 23.90 -2.81
N GLU A 120 -11.57 25.18 -2.42
CA GLU A 120 -10.82 26.22 -3.12
C GLU A 120 -9.47 26.43 -2.42
N GLY A 121 -8.36 26.31 -3.17
CA GLY A 121 -7.01 26.50 -2.62
C GLY A 121 -6.58 25.41 -1.62
N GLY A 122 -7.12 24.20 -1.73
CA GLY A 122 -6.70 23.06 -0.92
C GLY A 122 -5.29 22.57 -1.28
N GLU A 123 -4.59 22.03 -0.29
CA GLU A 123 -3.29 21.35 -0.44
C GLU A 123 -3.39 19.89 0.03
N GLY A 124 -2.49 19.05 -0.47
CA GLY A 124 -2.46 17.63 -0.11
C GLY A 124 -1.16 16.96 -0.54
N ILE A 125 -0.94 15.76 -0.02
CA ILE A 125 0.17 14.88 -0.39
C ILE A 125 -0.29 13.43 -0.28
N MET A 126 0.20 12.54 -1.15
CA MET A 126 -0.03 11.11 -1.00
C MET A 126 0.78 10.57 0.17
N VAL A 127 0.19 9.64 0.91
CA VAL A 127 0.81 9.02 2.08
C VAL A 127 0.65 7.52 2.05
N THR A 128 1.48 6.82 2.81
CA THR A 128 1.49 5.35 2.93
C THR A 128 0.29 4.84 3.76
N GLY A 129 -0.89 4.91 3.15
CA GLY A 129 -2.17 4.43 3.69
C GLY A 129 -2.97 5.47 4.48
N GLY A 130 -4.30 5.31 4.49
CA GLY A 130 -5.23 6.26 5.13
C GLY A 130 -5.02 6.44 6.64
N SER A 131 -4.40 5.45 7.27
CA SER A 131 -3.89 5.54 8.64
C SER A 131 -2.93 6.74 8.81
N ASN A 132 -1.93 6.88 7.94
CA ASN A 132 -0.98 8.00 7.98
C ASN A 132 -1.62 9.31 7.53
N ALA A 133 -2.63 9.26 6.65
CA ALA A 133 -3.43 10.44 6.30
C ALA A 133 -4.12 11.02 7.55
N ASN A 134 -4.73 10.15 8.38
CA ASN A 134 -5.33 10.56 9.65
C ASN A 134 -4.29 11.13 10.63
N LEU A 135 -3.05 10.61 10.65
CA LEU A 135 -1.97 11.22 11.45
C LEU A 135 -1.70 12.65 11.00
N LEU A 136 -1.48 12.81 9.70
CA LEU A 136 -1.11 14.10 9.13
C LEU A 136 -2.24 15.12 9.33
N ALA A 137 -3.50 14.71 9.15
CA ALA A 137 -4.66 15.55 9.44
C ALA A 137 -4.66 16.05 10.90
N MET A 138 -4.43 15.15 11.87
CA MET A 138 -4.35 15.52 13.29
C MET A 138 -3.15 16.43 13.59
N LEU A 139 -2.00 16.19 12.95
CA LEU A 139 -0.80 17.03 13.10
C LEU A 139 -1.04 18.44 12.53
N CYS A 140 -1.68 18.56 11.36
CA CYS A 140 -2.05 19.83 10.76
C CYS A 140 -3.05 20.59 11.65
N ALA A 141 -4.08 19.91 12.16
CA ALA A 141 -5.05 20.51 13.08
C ALA A 141 -4.38 21.02 14.37
N ARG A 142 -3.49 20.21 14.96
CA ARG A 142 -2.71 20.60 16.14
C ARG A 142 -1.80 21.78 15.84
N HIS A 143 -1.09 21.76 14.72
CA HIS A 143 -0.17 22.84 14.34
C HIS A 143 -0.92 24.15 14.10
N ARG A 144 -2.10 24.09 13.47
CA ARG A 144 -2.96 25.26 13.27
C ARG A 144 -3.45 25.85 14.61
N LEU A 145 -3.84 25.02 15.56
CA LEU A 145 -4.37 25.48 16.85
C LEU A 145 -3.25 25.90 17.83
N SER A 146 -2.11 25.21 17.81
CA SER A 146 -1.02 25.41 18.76
C SER A 146 0.34 25.20 18.07
N PRO A 147 0.80 26.17 17.27
CA PRO A 147 1.98 26.01 16.41
C PRO A 147 3.27 25.78 17.20
N MET A 148 3.36 26.33 18.41
CA MET A 148 4.52 26.19 19.29
C MET A 148 4.74 24.74 19.75
N THR A 149 3.74 23.87 19.64
CA THR A 149 3.88 22.44 19.99
C THR A 149 4.97 21.73 19.19
N LYS A 150 5.29 22.22 17.99
CA LYS A 150 6.37 21.67 17.16
C LYS A 150 7.76 21.87 17.79
N GLN A 151 7.97 22.97 18.51
CA GLN A 151 9.26 23.31 19.11
C GLN A 151 9.32 22.98 20.60
N GLN A 152 8.20 23.14 21.30
CA GLN A 152 8.14 23.11 22.77
C GLN A 152 7.40 21.88 23.33
N GLY A 153 6.86 21.03 22.46
CA GLY A 153 5.97 19.93 22.86
C GLY A 153 4.60 20.43 23.34
N ILE A 154 3.76 19.51 23.83
CA ILE A 154 2.38 19.81 24.22
C ILE A 154 2.25 20.54 25.58
N GLN A 155 3.33 20.53 26.38
CA GLN A 155 3.40 21.14 27.72
C GLN A 155 2.18 20.76 28.58
N HIS A 156 1.47 21.75 29.14
CA HIS A 156 0.29 21.59 29.98
C HIS A 156 -1.03 21.71 29.20
N GLN A 157 -0.98 21.78 27.87
CA GLN A 157 -2.19 21.95 27.05
C GLN A 157 -2.97 20.64 26.97
N ARG A 158 -4.27 20.70 27.30
CA ARG A 158 -5.19 19.57 27.08
C ARG A 158 -5.92 19.75 25.76
N LEU A 159 -5.40 19.11 24.71
CA LEU A 159 -6.07 19.05 23.42
C LEU A 159 -7.05 17.88 23.39
N VAL A 160 -8.23 18.10 22.82
CA VAL A 160 -9.30 17.09 22.72
C VAL A 160 -9.79 17.04 21.28
N ALA A 161 -9.91 15.84 20.74
CA ALA A 161 -10.53 15.59 19.45
C ALA A 161 -11.75 14.69 19.63
N PHE A 162 -12.78 14.91 18.81
CA PHE A 162 -14.00 14.13 18.81
C PHE A 162 -14.01 13.25 17.55
N VAL A 163 -14.30 11.96 17.75
CA VAL A 163 -14.43 10.98 16.67
C VAL A 163 -15.61 10.06 16.99
N SER A 164 -16.21 9.46 15.96
CA SER A 164 -17.24 8.44 16.16
C SER A 164 -16.68 7.24 16.93
N ASP A 165 -17.53 6.58 17.72
CA ASP A 165 -17.28 5.29 18.35
C ASP A 165 -17.03 4.15 17.35
N GLN A 166 -17.52 4.30 16.11
CA GLN A 166 -17.30 3.39 14.98
C GLN A 166 -16.17 3.85 14.04
N ALA A 167 -15.45 4.93 14.40
CA ALA A 167 -14.37 5.44 13.57
C ALA A 167 -13.20 4.44 13.49
N HIS A 168 -12.45 4.48 12.38
CA HIS A 168 -11.28 3.63 12.22
C HIS A 168 -10.29 3.84 13.39
N TYR A 169 -9.81 2.74 13.96
CA TYR A 169 -8.98 2.72 15.16
C TYR A 169 -7.73 3.60 15.07
N SER A 170 -7.28 3.92 13.84
CA SER A 170 -6.13 4.78 13.56
C SER A 170 -6.23 6.13 14.23
N LEU A 171 -7.45 6.68 14.34
CA LEU A 171 -7.67 7.97 14.96
C LEU A 171 -7.39 7.88 16.46
N LYS A 172 -7.92 6.84 17.13
CA LYS A 172 -7.66 6.59 18.56
C LYS A 172 -6.17 6.38 18.85
N ARG A 173 -5.46 5.59 18.05
CA ARG A 173 -4.02 5.33 18.26
C ARG A 173 -3.15 6.58 18.07
N ARG A 174 -3.58 7.54 17.26
CA ARG A 174 -2.79 8.74 16.88
C ARG A 174 -3.17 9.99 17.68
N LEU A 175 -4.16 9.87 18.55
CA LEU A 175 -4.54 10.88 19.54
C LEU A 175 -3.74 10.77 20.84
N MET A 176 -3.06 9.64 21.06
CA MET A 176 -2.09 9.41 22.13
C MET A 176 -0.70 9.80 21.64
#